data_AF-A0A2P5YDW5-F1
#
_entry.id   AF-A0A2P5YDW5-F1
#
_cell.length_a   1.000
_cell.length_b   1.000
_cell.length_c   1.000
_cell.angle_alpha   90.00
_cell.angle_beta   90.00
_cell.angle_gamma   90.00
#
_symmetry.space_group_name_H-M   'P 1'
#
loop_
_entity.id
_entity.type
_entity.pdbx_description
1 polymer ?
#
loop_
_entity_poly.entity_id
_entity_poly.type
_entity_poly.pdbx_seq_one_letter_code
_entity_poly.pdbx_strand_id
1 'polypeptide(L)'
;MGLRELREKELRELRGNGEGVRVLSDRIYDYDVYNDLGNPDKGLEFARPVLGGQRRPYPRRCCTGRPSTKSDPKAESPVNETTPMYVSRDEAFVDEKKRSVDVGSWKGMMNNLFPFFKHSTESDSVNSFADINNLYKESRNHSNFPVESTADAFQFDPPNIVSRDASCCLRDDEFGRFTLAGMNPISIERLKGLRVVRFSGCVLSEENIIIHSKVPNYGYKCFID
;
A
#
# COMPACT_ATOMS: atom_id res chain seq x y z
N MET A 1 -2.41 -12.21 -47.77
CA MET A 1 -2.94 -10.91 -47.32
C MET A 1 -4.04 -11.01 -46.25
N GLY A 2 -4.71 -12.17 -46.03
CA GLY A 2 -5.92 -12.21 -45.21
C GLY A 2 -5.82 -11.90 -43.71
N LEU A 3 -4.72 -12.26 -43.01
CA LEU A 3 -4.64 -12.10 -41.54
C LEU A 3 -4.15 -10.72 -41.08
N ARG A 4 -3.49 -9.95 -41.96
CA ARG A 4 -2.92 -8.65 -41.58
C ARG A 4 -4.01 -7.64 -41.24
N GLU A 5 -5.03 -7.58 -42.08
CA GLU A 5 -6.17 -6.67 -41.90
C GLU A 5 -6.99 -7.03 -40.65
N LEU A 6 -7.20 -8.32 -40.38
CA LEU A 6 -7.85 -8.79 -39.17
C LEU A 6 -7.06 -8.42 -37.91
N ARG A 7 -5.73 -8.56 -37.94
CA ARG A 7 -4.86 -8.15 -36.83
C ARG A 7 -4.92 -6.64 -36.58
N GLU A 8 -4.89 -5.84 -37.64
CA GLU A 8 -5.01 -4.38 -37.52
C GLU A 8 -6.38 -3.96 -36.99
N LYS A 9 -7.45 -4.67 -37.39
CA LYS A 9 -8.80 -4.45 -36.88
C LYS A 9 -8.89 -4.74 -35.38
N GLU A 10 -8.42 -5.91 -34.93
CA GLU A 10 -8.39 -6.25 -33.49
C GLU A 10 -7.60 -5.23 -32.69
N LEU A 11 -6.42 -4.77 -33.18
CA LEU A 11 -5.63 -3.76 -32.49
C LEU A 11 -6.33 -2.41 -32.36
N ARG A 12 -7.18 -2.02 -33.33
CA ARG A 12 -8.00 -0.81 -33.23
C ARG A 12 -9.10 -0.97 -32.19
N GLU A 13 -9.76 -2.12 -32.17
CA GLU A 13 -10.82 -2.44 -31.20
C GLU A 13 -10.25 -2.47 -29.77
N LEU A 14 -9.07 -3.07 -29.56
CA LEU A 14 -8.39 -3.10 -28.25
C LEU A 14 -7.94 -1.72 -27.77
N ARG A 15 -7.63 -0.77 -28.67
CA ARG A 15 -7.26 0.61 -28.27
C ARG A 15 -8.48 1.47 -27.97
N GLY A 16 -9.61 1.17 -28.61
CA GLY A 16 -10.81 1.99 -28.56
C GLY A 16 -10.60 3.38 -29.18
N ASN A 17 -11.47 4.32 -28.83
CA ASN A 17 -11.51 5.68 -29.33
C ASN A 17 -11.08 6.75 -28.31
N GLY A 18 -10.76 6.35 -27.07
CA GLY A 18 -10.39 7.28 -26.00
C GLY A 18 -11.56 7.96 -25.28
N GLU A 19 -12.80 7.60 -25.61
CA GLU A 19 -14.01 8.25 -25.09
C GLU A 19 -14.96 7.25 -24.42
N GLY A 20 -15.92 7.77 -23.66
CA GLY A 20 -16.97 6.99 -23.02
C GLY A 20 -16.57 6.32 -21.70
N VAL A 21 -17.61 5.98 -20.92
CA VAL A 21 -17.47 5.22 -19.67
C VAL A 21 -17.24 3.75 -20.02
N ARG A 22 -16.21 3.14 -19.44
CA ARG A 22 -15.87 1.74 -19.71
C ARG A 22 -16.80 0.78 -18.97
N VAL A 23 -17.21 -0.28 -19.65
CA VAL A 23 -18.13 -1.31 -19.13
C VAL A 23 -17.37 -2.60 -18.87
N LEU A 24 -17.83 -3.43 -17.93
CA LEU A 24 -17.17 -4.67 -17.52
C LEU A 24 -16.93 -5.71 -18.65
N SER A 25 -17.69 -5.62 -19.75
CA SER A 25 -17.52 -6.47 -20.93
C SER A 25 -16.46 -5.96 -21.92
N ASP A 26 -15.99 -4.72 -21.76
CA ASP A 26 -15.09 -4.09 -22.70
C ASP A 26 -13.67 -4.66 -22.60
N ARG A 27 -13.01 -4.77 -23.75
CA ARG A 27 -11.60 -5.21 -23.90
C ARG A 27 -10.68 -4.05 -24.29
N ILE A 28 -11.03 -2.83 -23.87
CA ILE A 28 -10.35 -1.60 -24.31
C ILE A 28 -9.22 -1.24 -23.33
N TYR A 29 -8.00 -1.16 -23.85
CA TYR A 29 -6.79 -0.77 -23.14
C TYR A 29 -6.41 0.67 -23.50
N ASP A 30 -6.52 1.54 -22.51
CA ASP A 30 -6.24 2.96 -22.65
C ASP A 30 -5.72 3.56 -21.32
N TYR A 31 -5.15 4.75 -21.37
CA TYR A 31 -4.33 5.30 -20.29
C TYR A 31 -4.86 6.61 -19.73
N ASP A 32 -4.99 6.66 -18.40
CA ASP A 32 -5.31 7.89 -17.68
C ASP A 32 -4.28 8.19 -16.56
N VAL A 33 -4.38 9.38 -15.99
CA VAL A 33 -3.62 9.82 -14.81
C VAL A 33 -4.33 9.38 -13.54
N TYR A 34 -3.65 9.45 -12.40
CA TYR A 34 -4.28 9.22 -11.09
C TYR A 34 -4.97 10.49 -10.61
N ASN A 35 -6.17 10.72 -11.13
CA ASN A 35 -7.11 11.77 -10.73
C ASN A 35 -8.36 11.22 -10.01
N ASP A 36 -8.37 9.93 -9.70
CA ASP A 36 -9.50 9.16 -9.14
C ASP A 36 -9.27 8.73 -7.68
N LEU A 37 -8.16 9.15 -7.07
CA LEU A 37 -7.79 8.81 -5.68
C LEU A 37 -8.50 9.68 -4.63
N GLY A 38 -8.96 10.88 -5.03
CA GLY A 38 -9.60 11.85 -4.14
C GLY A 38 -11.12 11.85 -4.27
N ASN A 39 -11.79 12.46 -3.31
CA ASN A 39 -13.22 12.72 -3.36
C ASN A 39 -13.53 14.16 -2.89
N PRO A 40 -13.26 15.17 -3.74
CA PRO A 40 -13.51 16.58 -3.40
C PRO A 40 -14.98 16.89 -3.09
N ASP A 41 -15.93 16.10 -3.59
CA ASP A 41 -17.37 16.27 -3.30
C ASP A 41 -17.71 15.99 -1.83
N LYS A 42 -16.88 15.24 -1.09
CA LYS A 42 -17.05 15.01 0.36
C LYS A 42 -16.41 16.11 1.23
N GLY A 43 -15.54 16.94 0.67
CA GLY A 43 -14.83 17.97 1.41
C GLY A 43 -13.36 18.10 1.00
N LEU A 44 -12.74 19.21 1.40
CA LEU A 44 -11.34 19.53 1.04
C LEU A 44 -10.33 18.52 1.60
N GLU A 45 -10.59 17.91 2.76
CA GLU A 45 -9.74 16.87 3.35
C GLU A 45 -9.67 15.58 2.51
N PHE A 46 -10.67 15.34 1.66
CA PHE A 46 -10.73 14.18 0.77
C PHE A 46 -10.21 14.50 -0.62
N ALA A 47 -9.94 15.77 -0.93
CA ALA A 47 -9.30 16.15 -2.18
C ALA A 47 -7.86 15.59 -2.22
N ARG A 48 -7.46 15.06 -3.38
CA ARG A 48 -6.10 14.58 -3.63
C ARG A 48 -5.57 15.23 -4.90
N PRO A 49 -4.28 15.55 -4.95
CA PRO A 49 -3.68 16.10 -6.16
C PRO A 49 -3.61 15.01 -7.25
N VAL A 50 -3.79 15.43 -8.50
CA VAL A 50 -3.60 14.56 -9.66
C VAL A 50 -2.13 14.12 -9.76
N LEU A 51 -1.88 12.82 -9.88
CA LEU A 51 -0.55 12.26 -10.14
C LEU A 51 -0.44 11.83 -11.60
N GLY A 52 0.51 12.42 -12.31
CA GLY A 52 0.69 12.30 -13.76
C GLY A 52 1.03 13.63 -14.41
N GLY A 53 1.65 13.58 -15.59
CA GLY A 53 2.08 14.77 -16.34
C GLY A 53 3.44 15.31 -15.89
N GLN A 54 3.75 16.56 -16.28
CA GLN A 54 5.09 17.13 -16.07
C GLN A 54 5.36 17.56 -14.62
N ARG A 55 4.36 18.14 -13.93
CA ARG A 55 4.54 18.70 -12.58
C ARG A 55 4.68 17.63 -11.50
N ARG A 56 3.98 16.51 -11.65
CA ARG A 56 3.97 15.37 -10.71
C ARG A 56 4.06 14.09 -11.54
N PRO A 57 5.24 13.76 -12.06
CA PRO A 57 5.40 12.59 -12.92
C PRO A 57 5.02 11.33 -12.13
N TYR A 58 4.17 10.52 -12.74
CA TYR A 58 3.71 9.26 -12.18
C TYR A 58 3.34 8.31 -13.33
N PRO A 59 3.49 6.98 -13.16
CA PRO A 59 2.98 6.01 -14.12
C PRO A 59 1.50 6.26 -14.46
N ARG A 60 1.11 5.92 -15.69
CA ARG A 60 -0.30 5.96 -16.10
C ARG A 60 -1.02 4.71 -15.61
N ARG A 61 -2.34 4.81 -15.43
CA ARG A 61 -3.22 3.70 -15.08
C ARG A 61 -4.21 3.40 -16.21
N CYS A 62 -4.98 2.32 -16.07
CA CYS A 62 -6.10 2.03 -16.96
C CYS A 62 -7.16 3.15 -16.90
N CYS A 63 -7.54 3.64 -18.08
CA CYS A 63 -8.62 4.60 -18.25
C CYS A 63 -9.99 3.94 -17.96
N THR A 64 -10.82 4.65 -17.20
CA THR A 64 -12.16 4.21 -16.78
C THR A 64 -13.27 5.07 -17.33
N GLY A 65 -12.97 6.34 -17.63
CA GLY A 65 -13.90 7.26 -18.27
C GLY A 65 -15.13 7.60 -17.45
N ARG A 66 -15.12 7.41 -16.11
CA ARG A 66 -16.22 7.87 -15.25
C ARG A 66 -16.32 9.39 -15.32
N PRO A 67 -17.49 9.98 -15.06
CA PRO A 67 -17.65 11.42 -15.10
C PRO A 67 -16.76 12.11 -14.06
N SER A 68 -16.44 13.37 -14.29
CA SER A 68 -15.75 14.19 -13.28
C SER A 68 -16.62 14.42 -12.04
N THR A 69 -15.98 14.71 -10.92
CA THR A 69 -16.66 15.15 -9.69
C THR A 69 -17.37 16.49 -9.89
N LYS A 70 -18.38 16.77 -9.06
CA LYS A 70 -19.13 18.04 -9.17
C LYS A 70 -18.29 19.25 -8.76
N SER A 71 -17.39 19.03 -7.80
CA SER A 71 -16.56 20.08 -7.20
C SER A 71 -15.28 20.35 -7.99
N ASP A 72 -14.68 19.33 -8.62
CA ASP A 72 -13.47 19.48 -9.43
C ASP A 72 -13.60 18.73 -10.78
N PRO A 73 -13.67 19.45 -11.93
CA PRO A 73 -13.71 18.85 -13.26
C PRO A 73 -12.49 18.00 -13.62
N LYS A 74 -11.35 18.19 -12.93
CA LYS A 74 -10.11 17.43 -13.19
C LYS A 74 -10.06 16.12 -12.43
N ALA A 75 -10.87 15.97 -11.38
CA ALA A 75 -10.97 14.76 -10.58
C ALA A 75 -12.08 13.86 -11.13
N GLU A 76 -11.77 12.59 -11.33
CA GLU A 76 -12.75 11.59 -11.73
C GLU A 76 -13.61 11.19 -10.52
N SER A 77 -14.89 10.92 -10.75
CA SER A 77 -15.81 10.50 -9.69
C SER A 77 -15.37 9.17 -9.06
N PRO A 78 -15.56 8.99 -7.75
CA PRO A 78 -15.23 7.75 -7.06
C PRO A 78 -16.06 6.57 -7.60
N VAL A 79 -15.57 5.37 -7.37
CA VAL A 79 -16.26 4.12 -7.70
C VAL A 79 -17.63 4.08 -7.02
N ASN A 80 -18.65 3.67 -7.76
CA ASN A 80 -20.00 3.42 -7.26
C ASN A 80 -20.53 2.08 -7.80
N GLU A 81 -21.73 1.68 -7.40
CA GLU A 81 -22.33 0.41 -7.82
C GLU A 81 -22.59 0.32 -9.33
N THR A 82 -22.89 1.45 -9.97
CA THR A 82 -23.22 1.51 -11.41
C THR A 82 -21.98 1.60 -12.30
N THR A 83 -20.87 2.11 -11.77
CA THR A 83 -19.58 2.31 -12.43
C THR A 83 -18.46 1.78 -11.53
N PRO A 84 -18.32 0.43 -11.45
CA PRO A 84 -17.26 -0.20 -10.69
C PRO A 84 -15.87 0.19 -11.24
N MET A 85 -14.81 -0.15 -10.51
CA MET A 85 -13.44 0.01 -10.99
C MET A 85 -13.24 -0.85 -12.24
N TYR A 86 -13.17 -0.21 -13.42
CA TYR A 86 -13.00 -0.90 -14.69
C TYR A 86 -11.57 -1.41 -14.86
N VAL A 87 -11.49 -2.64 -15.37
CA VAL A 87 -10.30 -3.29 -15.93
C VAL A 87 -10.81 -4.07 -17.16
N SER A 88 -9.97 -4.18 -18.20
CA SER A 88 -10.30 -4.99 -19.39
C SER A 88 -10.78 -6.38 -18.98
N ARG A 89 -11.81 -6.91 -19.66
CA ARG A 89 -12.45 -8.18 -19.29
C ARG A 89 -11.47 -9.34 -19.14
N ASP A 90 -10.44 -9.38 -19.97
CA ASP A 90 -9.43 -10.45 -19.98
C ASP A 90 -8.44 -10.33 -18.81
N GLU A 91 -8.29 -9.13 -18.22
CA GLU A 91 -7.41 -8.84 -17.08
C GLU A 91 -8.14 -8.91 -15.72
N ALA A 92 -9.47 -8.99 -15.75
CA ALA A 92 -10.27 -9.13 -14.55
C ALA A 92 -10.01 -10.49 -13.88
N PHE A 93 -10.05 -10.52 -12.55
CA PHE A 93 -9.93 -11.79 -11.83
C PHE A 93 -11.06 -12.75 -12.21
N VAL A 94 -10.69 -14.00 -12.46
CA VAL A 94 -11.62 -15.13 -12.53
C VAL A 94 -12.31 -15.30 -11.17
N ASP A 95 -13.56 -15.77 -11.16
CA ASP A 95 -14.42 -15.86 -9.97
C ASP A 95 -13.75 -16.53 -8.76
N GLU A 96 -12.96 -17.58 -8.97
CA GLU A 96 -12.24 -18.28 -7.90
C GLU A 96 -11.17 -17.40 -7.24
N LYS A 97 -10.37 -16.69 -8.04
CA LYS A 97 -9.35 -15.75 -7.55
C LYS A 97 -10.00 -14.53 -6.90
N LYS A 98 -11.12 -14.06 -7.46
CA LYS A 98 -11.87 -12.96 -6.88
C LYS A 98 -12.39 -13.34 -5.50
N ARG A 99 -12.98 -14.53 -5.35
CA ARG A 99 -13.44 -15.04 -4.05
C ARG A 99 -12.32 -15.13 -3.02
N SER A 100 -11.13 -15.60 -3.39
CA SER A 100 -10.01 -15.67 -2.44
C SER A 100 -9.52 -14.29 -2.01
N VAL A 101 -9.48 -13.32 -2.92
CA VAL A 101 -9.17 -11.91 -2.60
C VAL A 101 -10.26 -11.31 -1.71
N ASP A 102 -11.54 -11.55 -2.00
CA ASP A 102 -12.66 -11.04 -1.21
C ASP A 102 -12.64 -11.61 0.22
N VAL A 103 -12.42 -12.91 0.37
CA VAL A 103 -12.26 -13.57 1.68
C VAL A 103 -11.05 -13.02 2.43
N GLY A 104 -9.93 -12.80 1.75
CA GLY A 104 -8.73 -12.21 2.34
C GLY A 104 -8.95 -10.77 2.81
N SER A 105 -9.64 -9.96 1.99
CA SER A 105 -10.00 -8.57 2.33
C SER A 105 -10.95 -8.52 3.53
N TRP A 106 -11.96 -9.40 3.57
CA TRP A 106 -12.86 -9.53 4.71
C TRP A 106 -12.13 -9.96 5.98
N LYS A 107 -11.26 -10.98 5.89
CA LYS A 107 -10.40 -11.41 7.01
C LYS A 107 -9.55 -10.25 7.52
N GLY A 108 -8.91 -9.48 6.62
CA GLY A 108 -8.11 -8.31 6.99
C GLY A 108 -8.91 -7.21 7.68
N MET A 109 -10.12 -6.91 7.18
CA MET A 109 -11.01 -5.92 7.81
C MET A 109 -11.47 -6.36 9.20
N MET A 110 -11.90 -7.62 9.36
CA MET A 110 -12.33 -8.17 10.64
C MET A 110 -11.20 -8.21 11.67
N ASN A 111 -10.00 -8.61 11.22
CA ASN A 111 -8.80 -8.58 12.03
C ASN A 111 -8.44 -7.17 12.52
N ASN A 112 -8.76 -6.11 11.75
CA ASN A 112 -8.53 -4.72 12.17
C ASN A 112 -9.66 -4.17 13.06
N LEU A 113 -10.91 -4.62 12.89
CA LEU A 113 -12.05 -4.17 13.68
C LEU A 113 -12.05 -4.76 15.10
N PHE A 114 -11.64 -6.01 15.25
CA PHE A 114 -11.61 -6.68 16.55
C PHE A 114 -10.77 -5.97 17.63
N PRO A 115 -9.51 -5.56 17.37
CA PRO A 115 -8.76 -4.77 18.34
C PRO A 115 -9.46 -3.44 18.62
N PHE A 116 -10.08 -2.79 17.63
CA PHE A 116 -10.84 -1.54 17.86
C PHE A 116 -11.98 -1.70 18.88
N PHE A 117 -12.74 -2.81 18.80
CA PHE A 117 -13.79 -3.10 19.78
C PHE A 117 -13.24 -3.46 21.17
N LYS A 118 -12.14 -4.22 21.25
CA LYS A 118 -11.45 -4.52 22.52
C LYS A 118 -10.91 -3.25 23.21
N HIS A 119 -10.32 -2.33 22.45
CA HIS A 119 -9.77 -1.07 22.97
C HIS A 119 -10.85 -0.05 23.36
N SER A 120 -12.08 -0.21 22.90
CA SER A 120 -13.19 0.67 23.31
C SER A 120 -13.71 0.36 24.73
N THR A 121 -13.33 -0.79 25.31
CA THR A 121 -13.73 -1.21 26.67
C THR A 121 -12.61 -1.12 27.72
N GLU A 122 -11.33 -1.11 27.32
CA GLU A 122 -10.18 -0.97 28.24
C GLU A 122 -9.14 0.00 27.66
N SER A 123 -8.80 1.03 28.44
CA SER A 123 -7.88 2.11 28.06
C SER A 123 -6.43 1.72 28.32
N ASP A 124 -5.88 0.78 27.55
CA ASP A 124 -4.46 0.46 27.64
C ASP A 124 -3.78 0.65 26.28
N SER A 125 -2.90 1.66 26.23
CA SER A 125 -1.87 1.77 25.20
C SER A 125 -1.04 0.48 25.14
N VAL A 126 -0.46 0.16 23.99
CA VAL A 126 0.51 -0.93 23.90
C VAL A 126 1.70 -0.59 24.81
N ASN A 127 1.83 -1.30 25.92
CA ASN A 127 2.80 -0.98 26.97
C ASN A 127 4.04 -1.89 26.88
N SER A 128 3.91 -3.06 26.25
CA SER A 128 4.98 -4.05 26.12
C SER A 128 4.96 -4.81 24.80
N PHE A 129 6.14 -5.30 24.37
CA PHE A 129 6.26 -6.28 23.28
C PHE A 129 5.47 -7.57 23.54
N ALA A 130 5.19 -7.90 24.81
CA ALA A 130 4.32 -9.01 25.16
C ALA A 130 2.88 -8.79 24.67
N ASP A 131 2.37 -7.56 24.75
CA ASP A 131 1.01 -7.20 24.33
C ASP A 131 0.84 -7.39 22.81
N ILE A 132 1.87 -7.03 22.05
CA ILE A 132 1.94 -7.26 20.59
C ILE A 132 1.97 -8.75 20.29
N ASN A 133 2.79 -9.53 21.00
CA ASN A 133 2.89 -10.98 20.79
C ASN A 133 1.60 -11.72 21.17
N ASN A 134 0.81 -11.18 22.09
CA ASN A 134 -0.49 -11.74 22.46
C ASN A 134 -1.48 -11.67 21.29
N LEU A 135 -1.38 -10.71 20.37
CA LEU A 135 -2.23 -10.64 19.17
C LEU A 135 -2.16 -11.90 18.29
N TYR A 136 -1.04 -12.63 18.33
CA TYR A 136 -0.84 -13.85 17.56
C TYR A 136 -1.11 -15.14 18.35
N LYS A 137 -0.95 -15.10 19.68
CA LYS A 137 -1.12 -16.27 20.55
C LYS A 137 -2.56 -16.50 20.98
N GLU A 138 -3.36 -15.44 21.01
CA GLU A 138 -4.67 -15.48 21.63
C GLU A 138 -5.75 -15.99 20.67
N SER A 139 -6.04 -17.29 20.74
CA SER A 139 -7.33 -17.84 20.30
C SER A 139 -8.34 -17.50 21.39
N ARG A 140 -9.27 -16.56 21.12
CA ARG A 140 -10.34 -16.25 22.07
C ARG A 140 -11.66 -16.82 21.58
N ASN A 141 -12.04 -17.94 22.18
CA ASN A 141 -13.42 -18.36 22.40
C ASN A 141 -14.14 -17.26 23.21
N HIS A 142 -14.58 -16.18 22.57
CA HIS A 142 -15.41 -15.15 23.19
C HIS A 142 -16.72 -15.00 22.41
N SER A 143 -17.71 -15.70 22.93
CA SER A 143 -19.11 -15.83 22.50
C SER A 143 -19.96 -14.56 22.60
N ASN A 144 -19.37 -13.36 22.61
CA ASN A 144 -20.12 -12.12 22.84
C ASN A 144 -20.14 -11.16 21.63
N PHE A 145 -19.62 -11.58 20.47
CA PHE A 145 -19.91 -10.91 19.21
C PHE A 145 -21.12 -11.61 18.55
N PRO A 146 -22.11 -10.87 18.02
CA PRO A 146 -23.35 -11.42 17.47
C PRO A 146 -23.17 -12.07 16.09
N VAL A 147 -22.06 -12.81 15.91
CA VAL A 147 -21.74 -13.53 14.67
C VAL A 147 -21.23 -14.92 15.08
N GLU A 148 -22.18 -15.83 15.31
CA GLU A 148 -22.01 -17.22 15.80
C GLU A 148 -21.10 -18.14 14.96
N SER A 149 -20.36 -17.65 13.97
CA SER A 149 -19.62 -18.52 13.03
C SER A 149 -18.26 -17.99 12.57
N THR A 150 -17.56 -17.20 13.40
CA THR A 150 -16.27 -16.60 12.99
C THR A 150 -15.16 -16.64 14.05
N ALA A 151 -15.14 -17.66 14.91
CA ALA A 151 -14.09 -17.81 15.93
C ALA A 151 -12.66 -17.78 15.35
N ASP A 152 -12.46 -18.28 14.13
CA ASP A 152 -11.17 -18.26 13.40
C ASP A 152 -10.88 -16.93 12.67
N ALA A 153 -11.86 -16.02 12.53
CA ALA A 153 -11.71 -14.81 11.72
C ALA A 153 -11.03 -13.65 12.46
N PHE A 154 -10.63 -13.86 13.71
CA PHE A 154 -10.01 -12.83 14.58
C PHE A 154 -8.59 -13.17 15.01
N GLN A 155 -8.05 -14.31 14.57
CA GLN A 155 -6.68 -14.70 14.86
C GLN A 155 -5.75 -14.22 13.75
N PHE A 156 -4.72 -13.48 14.14
CA PHE A 156 -3.59 -13.21 13.25
C PHE A 156 -2.69 -14.43 13.20
N ASP A 157 -2.39 -14.88 11.99
CA ASP A 157 -1.35 -15.88 11.79
C ASP A 157 0.00 -15.26 12.22
N PRO A 158 0.79 -15.90 13.10
CA PRO A 158 2.07 -15.36 13.54
C PRO A 158 3.00 -15.20 12.34
N PRO A 159 3.61 -14.02 12.12
CA PRO A 159 4.53 -13.86 11.02
C PRO A 159 5.74 -14.78 11.20
N ASN A 160 6.24 -15.33 10.10
CA ASN A 160 7.35 -16.31 10.10
C ASN A 160 8.62 -15.84 10.84
N ILE A 161 8.76 -14.53 11.01
CA ILE A 161 9.87 -13.87 11.68
C ILE A 161 9.80 -14.09 13.20
N VAL A 162 8.63 -13.90 13.82
CA VAL A 162 8.43 -14.02 15.28
C VAL A 162 8.01 -15.42 15.72
N SER A 163 7.70 -16.32 14.77
CA SER A 163 7.27 -17.68 15.09
C SER A 163 8.37 -18.53 15.74
N ARG A 164 9.64 -18.21 15.48
CA ARG A 164 10.80 -18.89 16.10
C ARG A 164 11.31 -18.17 17.34
N ASP A 165 11.41 -16.85 17.28
CA ASP A 165 11.88 -15.99 18.36
C ASP A 165 11.13 -14.67 18.34
N ALA A 166 10.33 -14.44 19.39
CA ALA A 166 9.54 -13.22 19.55
C ALA A 166 10.38 -11.95 19.73
N SER A 167 11.66 -12.09 20.08
CA SER A 167 12.60 -10.99 20.28
C SER A 167 13.55 -10.76 19.11
N CYS A 168 13.41 -11.52 18.01
CA CYS A 168 14.34 -11.45 16.88
C CYS A 168 14.46 -10.04 16.29
N CYS A 169 13.36 -9.29 16.23
CA CYS A 169 13.31 -7.93 15.69
C CYS A 169 14.06 -6.88 16.55
N LEU A 170 14.49 -7.24 17.77
CA LEU A 170 15.22 -6.34 18.67
C LEU A 170 16.74 -6.47 18.56
N ARG A 171 17.23 -7.48 17.84
CA ARG A 171 18.67 -7.76 17.74
C ARG A 171 19.27 -7.04 16.55
N ASP A 172 20.40 -6.36 16.76
CA ASP A 172 21.09 -5.60 15.71
C ASP A 172 21.51 -6.47 14.51
N ASP A 173 21.86 -7.73 14.74
CA ASP A 173 22.24 -8.65 13.65
C ASP A 173 21.03 -9.01 12.76
N GLU A 174 19.84 -9.19 13.34
CA GLU A 174 18.61 -9.39 12.58
C GLU A 174 18.16 -8.10 11.88
N PHE A 175 18.30 -6.94 12.54
CA PHE A 175 18.04 -5.64 11.91
C PHE A 175 18.94 -5.42 10.68
N GLY A 176 20.25 -5.69 10.81
CA GLY A 176 21.19 -5.66 9.69
C GLY A 176 20.83 -6.68 8.60
N ARG A 177 20.44 -7.89 8.99
CA ARG A 177 20.01 -8.94 8.06
C ARG A 177 18.74 -8.56 7.29
N PHE A 178 17.74 -7.91 7.90
CA PHE A 178 16.53 -7.46 7.19
C PHE A 178 16.81 -6.40 6.14
N THR A 179 17.87 -5.63 6.32
CA THR A 179 18.31 -4.67 5.31
C THR A 179 18.80 -5.37 4.03
N LEU A 180 19.27 -6.64 4.13
CA LEU A 180 19.78 -7.43 3.00
C LEU A 180 18.83 -8.53 2.52
N ALA A 181 18.01 -9.09 3.42
CA ALA A 181 17.16 -10.26 3.18
C ALA A 181 15.77 -10.14 3.83
N GLY A 182 15.35 -8.92 4.17
CA GLY A 182 14.01 -8.61 4.68
C GLY A 182 13.06 -8.17 3.56
N MET A 183 12.09 -7.33 3.90
CA MET A 183 11.04 -6.89 2.97
C MET A 183 11.55 -5.92 1.89
N ASN A 184 12.62 -5.16 2.17
CA ASN A 184 13.16 -4.16 1.26
C ASN A 184 14.69 -4.29 1.13
N PRO A 185 15.20 -5.31 0.41
CA PRO A 185 16.63 -5.56 0.25
C PRO A 185 17.31 -4.67 -0.81
N ILE A 186 16.56 -3.76 -1.44
CA ILE A 186 17.01 -2.99 -2.62
C ILE A 186 17.45 -1.56 -2.30
N SER A 187 17.18 -1.06 -1.08
CA SER A 187 17.48 0.33 -0.71
C SER A 187 18.86 0.54 -0.11
N ILE A 188 19.54 -0.51 0.34
CA ILE A 188 20.87 -0.37 0.94
C ILE A 188 21.92 -0.08 -0.12
N GLU A 189 22.73 0.94 0.12
CA GLU A 189 23.84 1.32 -0.74
C GLU A 189 25.15 1.36 0.04
N ARG A 190 26.24 0.94 -0.62
CA ARG A 190 27.58 1.06 -0.05
C ARG A 190 27.98 2.53 0.01
N LEU A 191 28.16 3.05 1.22
CA LEU A 191 28.75 4.35 1.45
C LEU A 191 30.19 4.39 0.92
N LYS A 192 30.44 5.21 -0.12
CA LYS A 192 31.78 5.40 -0.72
C LYS A 192 32.58 6.54 -0.08
N GLY A 193 31.91 7.44 0.63
CA GLY A 193 32.50 8.56 1.34
C GLY A 193 31.45 9.28 2.17
N LEU A 194 31.86 9.84 3.31
CA LEU A 194 31.02 10.70 4.13
C LEU A 194 30.95 12.08 3.48
N ARG A 195 29.77 12.47 3.01
CA ARG A 195 29.48 13.82 2.51
C ARG A 195 28.16 14.28 3.10
N VAL A 196 28.15 15.50 3.65
CA VAL A 196 26.92 16.21 3.99
C VAL A 196 26.22 16.56 2.67
N VAL A 197 25.06 15.96 2.40
CA VAL A 197 24.23 16.31 1.25
C VAL A 197 23.39 17.53 1.63
N ARG A 198 23.74 18.69 1.09
CA ARG A 198 22.91 19.90 1.20
C ARG A 198 21.77 19.83 0.19
N PHE A 199 20.53 19.69 0.68
CA PHE A 199 19.34 19.83 -0.15
C PHE A 199 19.07 21.31 -0.39
N SER A 200 19.34 21.80 -1.60
CA SER A 200 18.97 23.16 -1.99
C SER A 200 17.45 23.27 -2.12
N GLY A 201 16.80 23.97 -1.18
CA GLY A 201 15.36 24.22 -1.17
C GLY A 201 14.58 23.61 0.00
N CYS A 202 15.24 22.93 0.94
CA CYS A 202 14.61 22.49 2.17
C CYS A 202 14.71 23.59 3.25
N VAL A 203 13.57 23.97 3.84
CA VAL A 203 13.52 24.67 5.13
C VAL A 203 13.75 23.63 6.25
N LEU A 204 14.87 22.92 6.17
CA LEU A 204 15.35 22.05 7.24
C LEU A 204 16.67 22.66 7.69
N SER A 205 16.70 23.12 8.93
CA SER A 205 17.88 23.70 9.58
C SER A 205 19.06 22.74 9.48
N GLU A 206 20.26 23.31 9.39
CA GLU A 206 21.54 22.61 9.29
C GLU A 206 21.67 21.49 10.32
N GLU A 207 21.54 20.23 9.90
CA GLU A 207 21.87 19.07 10.72
C GLU A 207 23.21 18.49 10.24
N ASN A 208 24.27 18.76 11.00
CA ASN A 208 25.55 18.09 10.86
C ASN A 208 25.40 16.61 11.26
N ILE A 209 25.94 15.70 10.45
CA ILE A 209 25.92 14.26 10.75
C ILE A 209 26.99 13.97 11.82
N ILE A 210 26.56 13.64 13.04
CA ILE A 210 27.46 13.20 14.13
C ILE A 210 27.47 11.66 14.18
N ILE A 211 28.56 11.03 13.75
CA ILE A 211 28.76 9.58 13.92
C ILE A 211 29.80 9.37 15.02
N HIS A 212 29.36 8.76 16.13
CA HIS A 212 30.26 8.28 17.16
C HIS A 212 30.69 6.84 16.85
N SER A 213 31.91 6.65 16.34
CA SER A 213 32.49 5.30 16.21
C SER A 213 33.36 4.99 17.43
N LYS A 214 33.04 3.92 18.17
CA LYS A 214 33.94 3.35 19.19
C LYS A 214 34.86 2.34 18.50
N VAL A 215 36.09 2.74 18.22
CA VAL A 215 37.11 1.83 17.68
C VAL A 215 37.66 1.01 18.86
N PRO A 216 37.67 -0.34 18.82
CA PRO A 216 38.36 -1.11 19.85
C PRO A 216 39.85 -0.75 19.80
N ASN A 217 40.38 -0.23 20.91
CA ASN A 217 41.77 0.22 21.15
C ASN A 217 42.13 1.68 20.85
N TYR A 218 41.24 2.50 20.29
CA TYR A 218 41.46 3.94 20.15
C TYR A 218 40.17 4.67 20.48
N GLY A 219 40.19 5.55 21.49
CA GLY A 219 39.01 6.20 22.07
C GLY A 219 38.06 6.88 21.07
N TYR A 220 36.93 7.39 21.58
CA TYR A 220 35.90 8.05 20.79
C TYR A 220 36.49 9.09 19.84
N LYS A 221 36.41 8.85 18.52
CA LYS A 221 36.63 9.87 17.50
C LYS A 221 35.27 10.45 17.13
N CYS A 222 35.03 11.69 17.52
CA CYS A 222 33.97 12.48 16.93
C CYS A 222 34.45 12.93 15.55
N PHE A 223 33.75 12.52 14.49
CA PHE A 223 33.85 13.19 13.21
C PHE A 223 32.84 14.34 13.24
N ILE A 224 33.37 15.55 13.37
CA ILE A 224 32.63 16.80 13.21
C ILE A 224 33.28 17.47 12.00
N ASP A 225 32.49 17.70 10.95
CA ASP A 225 32.82 18.70 9.92
C ASP A 225 32.07 19.99 10.25
#